data_AF-A0A0N4U6J5-F1
#
_entry.id   AF-A0A0N4U6J5-F1
#
_cell.length_a   1.000
_cell.length_b   1.000
_cell.length_c   1.000
_cell.angle_alpha   90.00
_cell.angle_beta   90.00
_cell.angle_gamma   90.00
#
_symmetry.space_group_name_H-M   'P 1'
#
loop_
_entity.id
_entity.type
_entity.pdbx_description
1 polymer ?
#
loop_
_entity_poly.entity_id
_entity_poly.type
_entity_poly.pdbx_seq_one_letter_code
_entity_poly.pdbx_strand_id
1 'polypeptide(L)'
;MVAAINSPTFDQNDPKYHCCCNKLHLKEGARIVTILCISLTFCNIIYATARGATLALSSWLSSAFAAAIFGCLAYGVFKEKRVYILPYLIFQVTLFIFVFMIGSTVSPKMLRQLADDLVGIDFNMSNEEIISELQTFMIFFLIFLTTSLLLQLWFLDTVYRFREFLKDRENSFTFNLEGIFQTNSSVYSTAEELGCVPDSPNYNTLK
;
A
#
# COMPACT_ATOMS: atom_id res chain seq x y z
N MET A 1 39.25 -3.95 -20.39
CA MET A 1 38.45 -2.82 -19.87
C MET A 1 37.21 -3.40 -19.22
N VAL A 2 37.17 -3.44 -17.90
CA VAL A 2 35.94 -3.81 -17.16
C VAL A 2 34.99 -2.64 -17.34
N ALA A 3 33.86 -2.84 -18.02
CA ALA A 3 32.80 -1.85 -18.06
C ALA A 3 32.41 -1.59 -16.60
N ALA A 4 32.70 -0.39 -16.10
CA ALA A 4 32.15 0.06 -14.84
C ALA A 4 30.64 -0.03 -14.98
N ILE A 5 30.03 -1.03 -14.34
CA ILE A 5 28.58 -1.18 -14.28
C ILE A 5 28.11 -0.03 -13.39
N ASN A 6 27.99 1.16 -13.97
CA ASN A 6 27.39 2.35 -13.37
C ASN A 6 25.87 2.16 -13.32
N SER A 7 25.40 1.02 -12.80
CA SER A 7 23.99 0.90 -12.45
C SER A 7 23.72 1.94 -11.36
N PRO A 8 22.69 2.78 -11.50
CA PRO A 8 22.38 3.79 -10.49
C PRO A 8 22.23 3.09 -9.14
N THR A 9 23.10 3.44 -8.19
CA THR A 9 23.02 2.96 -6.81
C THR A 9 21.66 3.37 -6.27
N PHE A 10 20.94 2.43 -5.65
CA PHE A 10 19.66 2.72 -5.01
C PHE A 10 19.82 3.84 -3.99
N ASP A 11 19.17 4.97 -4.24
CA ASP A 11 19.07 6.08 -3.30
C ASP A 11 17.70 6.05 -2.63
N GLN A 12 17.70 5.86 -1.32
CA GLN A 12 16.47 5.84 -0.52
C GLN A 12 15.75 7.20 -0.52
N ASN A 13 16.48 8.30 -0.71
CA ASN A 13 15.92 9.66 -0.69
C ASN A 13 15.63 10.20 -2.10
N ASP A 14 15.62 9.34 -3.12
CA ASP A 14 15.23 9.70 -4.48
C ASP A 14 13.82 10.33 -4.45
N PRO A 15 13.61 11.51 -5.07
CA PRO A 15 12.31 12.18 -5.14
C PRO A 15 11.16 11.28 -5.58
N LYS A 16 11.42 10.22 -6.36
CA LYS A 16 10.39 9.26 -6.77
C LYS A 16 9.75 8.49 -5.60
N TYR A 17 10.44 8.37 -4.47
CA TYR A 17 9.97 7.72 -3.25
C TYR A 17 9.30 8.69 -2.27
N HIS A 18 8.89 9.86 -2.75
CA HIS A 18 8.08 10.80 -1.99
C HIS A 18 6.67 10.94 -2.58
N CYS A 19 5.71 11.23 -1.70
CA CYS A 19 4.30 11.48 -1.99
C CYS A 19 3.87 12.83 -1.40
N CYS A 20 2.65 13.27 -1.71
CA CYS A 20 2.09 14.55 -1.25
C CYS A 20 3.02 15.75 -1.56
N CYS A 21 3.26 16.00 -2.84
CA CYS A 21 4.12 17.09 -3.33
C CYS A 21 5.58 16.97 -2.85
N ASN A 22 6.15 15.76 -2.91
CA ASN A 22 7.52 15.42 -2.50
C ASN A 22 7.86 15.67 -1.02
N LYS A 23 6.88 15.99 -0.16
CA LYS A 23 7.14 16.30 1.26
C LYS A 23 7.16 15.05 2.14
N LEU A 24 6.41 14.02 1.77
CA LEU A 24 6.20 12.85 2.61
C LEU A 24 6.90 11.64 1.99
N HIS A 25 7.91 11.09 2.67
CA HIS A 25 8.51 9.84 2.21
C HIS A 25 7.47 8.72 2.20
N LEU A 26 7.52 7.88 1.19
CA LEU A 26 6.51 6.86 0.88
C LEU A 26 6.30 5.84 2.01
N LYS A 27 7.36 5.56 2.77
CA LYS A 27 7.31 4.77 4.01
C LYS A 27 6.35 5.36 5.05
N GLU A 28 6.39 6.68 5.25
CA GLU A 28 5.48 7.35 6.18
C GLU A 28 4.06 7.43 5.60
N GLY A 29 3.94 7.67 4.30
CA GLY A 29 2.64 7.61 3.59
C GLY A 29 1.93 6.26 3.79
N ALA A 30 2.64 5.15 3.55
CA ALA A 30 2.08 3.82 3.73
C ALA A 30 1.66 3.52 5.18
N ARG A 31 2.42 4.02 6.17
CA ARG A 31 2.06 3.89 7.60
C ARG A 31 0.80 4.66 7.93
N ILE A 32 0.68 5.90 7.44
CA ILE A 32 -0.52 6.73 7.63
C ILE A 32 -1.74 6.03 7.03
N VAL A 33 -1.65 5.57 5.78
CA VAL A 33 -2.75 4.84 5.13
C VAL A 33 -3.14 3.60 5.93
N THR A 34 -2.17 2.81 6.40
CA THR A 34 -2.42 1.63 7.22
C THR A 34 -3.18 1.98 8.51
N ILE A 35 -2.73 3.01 9.23
CA ILE A 35 -3.37 3.46 10.47
C ILE A 35 -4.79 3.94 10.18
N LEU A 36 -5.00 4.75 9.13
CA LEU A 36 -6.32 5.22 8.72
C LEU A 36 -7.28 4.07 8.39
N CYS A 37 -6.83 3.05 7.64
CA CYS A 37 -7.66 1.87 7.33
C CYS A 37 -8.11 1.14 8.61
N ILE A 38 -7.20 0.94 9.56
CA ILE A 38 -7.52 0.27 10.84
C ILE A 38 -8.46 1.14 11.67
N SER A 39 -8.20 2.45 11.78
CA SER A 39 -9.03 3.40 12.52
C SER A 39 -10.45 3.48 11.95
N LEU A 40 -10.61 3.55 10.62
CA LEU A 40 -11.91 3.57 9.97
C LEU A 40 -12.70 2.27 10.21
N THR A 41 -12.02 1.12 10.19
CA THR A 41 -12.64 -0.17 10.52
C THR A 41 -13.12 -0.20 11.97
N PHE A 42 -12.30 0.28 12.89
CA PHE A 42 -12.66 0.36 14.30
C PHE A 42 -13.85 1.30 14.56
N CYS A 43 -13.86 2.48 13.94
CA CYS A 43 -15.00 3.40 13.99
C CYS A 43 -16.29 2.75 13.46
N ASN A 44 -16.20 1.98 12.36
CA ASN A 44 -17.35 1.27 11.80
C ASN A 44 -17.92 0.22 12.76
N ILE A 45 -17.06 -0.54 13.47
CA ILE A 45 -17.49 -1.51 14.48
C ILE A 45 -18.26 -0.82 15.61
N ILE A 46 -17.72 0.29 16.14
CA ILE A 46 -18.36 1.06 17.22
C ILE A 46 -19.72 1.57 16.76
N TYR A 47 -19.78 2.20 15.59
CA TYR A 47 -21.01 2.74 15.03
C TYR A 47 -22.08 1.65 14.82
N ALA A 48 -21.69 0.52 14.23
CA ALA A 48 -22.63 -0.58 13.96
C ALA A 48 -23.12 -1.26 15.24
N THR A 49 -22.26 -1.40 16.25
CA THR A 49 -22.62 -1.99 17.54
C THR A 49 -23.64 -1.11 18.28
N ALA A 50 -23.59 0.21 18.09
CA ALA A 50 -24.54 1.15 18.70
C ALA A 50 -25.93 1.17 18.04
N ARG A 51 -26.07 0.74 16.78
CA ARG A 51 -27.33 0.84 16.00
C ARG A 51 -28.26 -0.37 16.14
N GLY A 52 -27.73 -1.58 16.36
CA GLY A 52 -28.57 -2.77 16.59
C GLY A 52 -27.84 -4.10 16.37
N ALA A 53 -28.38 -5.19 16.96
CA ALA A 53 -27.70 -6.49 17.00
C ALA A 53 -27.44 -7.11 15.61
N THR A 54 -28.41 -7.04 14.70
CA THR A 54 -28.26 -7.57 13.32
C THR A 54 -27.15 -6.84 12.57
N LEU A 55 -27.13 -5.51 12.66
CA LEU A 55 -26.13 -4.68 12.00
C LEU A 55 -24.76 -4.90 12.63
N ALA A 56 -24.70 -5.00 13.96
CA ALA A 56 -23.49 -5.36 14.69
C ALA A 56 -22.91 -6.69 14.19
N LEU A 57 -23.68 -7.77 14.13
CA LEU A 57 -23.20 -9.08 13.68
C LEU A 57 -22.61 -9.03 12.26
N SER A 58 -23.29 -8.36 11.33
CA SER A 58 -22.79 -8.20 9.96
C SER A 58 -21.50 -7.36 9.89
N SER A 59 -21.39 -6.32 10.73
CA SER A 59 -20.21 -5.47 10.83
C SER A 59 -19.05 -6.16 11.51
N TRP A 60 -19.29 -7.00 12.51
CA TRP A 60 -18.26 -7.83 13.15
C TRP A 60 -17.69 -8.85 12.16
N LEU A 61 -18.54 -9.52 11.39
CA LEU A 61 -18.10 -10.49 10.38
C LEU A 61 -17.26 -9.84 9.28
N SER A 62 -17.74 -8.72 8.71
CA SER A 62 -16.99 -7.96 7.71
C SER A 62 -15.69 -7.38 8.27
N SER A 63 -15.70 -6.96 9.53
CA SER A 63 -14.50 -6.43 10.20
C SER A 63 -13.47 -7.51 10.49
N ALA A 64 -13.88 -8.75 10.78
CA ALA A 64 -12.95 -9.87 10.93
C ALA A 64 -12.19 -10.14 9.61
N PHE A 65 -12.89 -10.09 8.48
CA PHE A 65 -12.28 -10.20 7.16
C PHE A 65 -11.35 -9.00 6.85
N ALA A 66 -11.80 -7.78 7.16
CA ALA A 66 -10.99 -6.58 7.01
C ALA A 66 -9.72 -6.62 7.89
N ALA A 67 -9.82 -7.13 9.12
CA ALA A 67 -8.69 -7.27 10.04
C ALA A 67 -7.62 -8.23 9.50
N ALA A 68 -8.00 -9.28 8.77
CA ALA A 68 -7.03 -10.15 8.10
C ALA A 68 -6.26 -9.39 7.01
N ILE A 69 -6.97 -8.65 6.15
CA ILE A 69 -6.36 -7.89 5.05
C ILE A 69 -5.49 -6.74 5.59
N PHE A 70 -6.04 -5.94 6.50
CA PHE A 70 -5.33 -4.80 7.10
C PHE A 70 -4.24 -5.25 8.08
N GLY A 71 -4.38 -6.41 8.71
CA GLY A 71 -3.33 -7.04 9.49
C GLY A 71 -2.14 -7.46 8.61
N CYS A 72 -2.39 -8.07 7.45
CA CYS A 72 -1.36 -8.34 6.46
C CYS A 72 -0.70 -7.04 5.97
N LEU A 73 -1.50 -6.02 5.64
CA LEU A 73 -0.97 -4.71 5.24
C LEU A 73 -0.09 -4.11 6.33
N ALA A 74 -0.56 -4.07 7.58
CA ALA A 74 0.19 -3.51 8.70
C ALA A 74 1.49 -4.26 8.93
N TYR A 75 1.45 -5.59 8.94
CA TYR A 75 2.67 -6.38 9.04
C TYR A 75 3.63 -6.09 7.87
N GLY A 76 3.13 -6.05 6.64
CA GLY A 76 3.90 -5.74 5.44
C GLY A 76 4.53 -4.35 5.45
N VAL A 77 3.81 -3.33 5.94
CA VAL A 77 4.29 -1.94 6.01
C VAL A 77 5.27 -1.73 7.16
N PHE A 78 4.95 -2.20 8.37
CA PHE A 78 5.80 -1.98 9.55
C PHE A 78 7.04 -2.87 9.58
N LYS A 79 6.95 -4.11 9.07
CA LYS A 79 8.12 -5.00 8.91
C LYS A 79 8.76 -4.93 7.53
N GLU A 80 8.25 -4.05 6.66
CA GLU A 80 8.78 -3.81 5.31
C GLU A 80 8.90 -5.11 4.49
N LYS A 81 7.88 -5.97 4.56
CA LYS A 81 7.80 -7.25 3.86
C LYS A 81 6.81 -7.16 2.71
N ARG A 82 7.34 -7.14 1.49
CA ARG A 82 6.60 -6.98 0.24
C ARG A 82 5.47 -8.00 0.01
N VAL A 83 5.67 -9.25 0.42
CA VAL A 83 4.68 -10.34 0.18
C VAL A 83 3.36 -10.09 0.92
N TYR A 84 3.41 -9.50 2.12
CA TYR A 84 2.22 -9.25 2.94
C TYR A 84 1.40 -8.04 2.51
N ILE A 85 1.93 -7.21 1.59
CA ILE A 85 1.21 -6.08 1.01
C ILE A 85 0.26 -6.55 -0.11
N LEU A 86 0.57 -7.69 -0.73
CA LEU A 86 -0.15 -8.19 -1.90
C LEU A 86 -1.65 -8.47 -1.66
N PRO A 87 -2.07 -9.10 -0.54
CA PRO A 87 -3.50 -9.32 -0.28
C PRO A 87 -4.30 -8.02 -0.28
N TYR A 88 -3.78 -6.96 0.35
CA TYR A 88 -4.43 -5.66 0.33
C TYR A 88 -4.60 -5.13 -1.10
N LEU A 89 -3.55 -5.14 -1.92
CA LEU A 89 -3.64 -4.63 -3.30
C LEU A 89 -4.68 -5.38 -4.15
N ILE A 90 -4.75 -6.72 -4.02
CA ILE A 90 -5.71 -7.55 -4.75
C ILE A 90 -7.15 -7.23 -4.32
N PHE A 91 -7.41 -7.22 -3.02
CA PHE A 91 -8.75 -6.96 -2.50
C PHE A 91 -9.18 -5.51 -2.69
N GLN A 92 -8.24 -4.55 -2.59
CA GLN A 92 -8.51 -3.13 -2.79
C GLN A 92 -9.04 -2.84 -4.19
N VAL A 93 -8.43 -3.41 -5.23
CA VAL A 93 -8.90 -3.24 -6.64
C VAL A 93 -10.29 -3.86 -6.83
N THR A 94 -10.54 -5.03 -6.21
CA THR A 94 -11.84 -5.70 -6.30
C THR A 94 -12.94 -4.92 -5.57
N LEU A 95 -12.65 -4.45 -4.35
CA LEU A 95 -13.57 -3.66 -3.54
C LEU A 95 -13.88 -2.31 -4.19
N PHE A 96 -12.89 -1.68 -4.81
CA PHE A 96 -13.05 -0.43 -5.54
C PHE A 96 -14.13 -0.54 -6.64
N ILE A 97 -14.04 -1.58 -7.49
CA ILE A 97 -15.02 -1.82 -8.55
C ILE A 97 -16.41 -2.06 -7.94
N PHE A 98 -16.48 -2.86 -6.87
CA PHE A 98 -17.76 -3.22 -6.25
C PHE A 98 -18.48 -2.03 -5.60
N VAL A 99 -17.78 -1.23 -4.79
CA VAL A 99 -18.35 -0.05 -4.12
C VAL A 99 -18.81 0.98 -5.14
N PHE A 100 -18.03 1.21 -6.20
CA PHE A 100 -18.42 2.14 -7.26
C PHE A 100 -19.65 1.66 -8.05
N MET A 101 -19.74 0.35 -8.36
CA MET A 101 -20.91 -0.22 -9.03
C MET A 101 -22.18 -0.10 -8.18
N ILE A 102 -22.09 -0.35 -6.87
CA ILE A 102 -23.23 -0.18 -5.96
C ILE A 102 -23.63 1.29 -5.86
N GLY A 103 -22.66 2.19 -5.69
CA GLY A 103 -22.91 3.64 -5.58
C GLY A 103 -23.52 4.25 -6.83
N SER A 104 -23.12 3.79 -8.02
CA SER A 104 -23.67 4.24 -9.30
C SER A 104 -25.04 3.63 -9.63
N THR A 105 -25.36 2.45 -9.08
CA THR A 105 -26.63 1.74 -9.30
C THR A 105 -27.70 2.08 -8.24
N VAL A 106 -27.46 3.08 -7.39
CA VAL A 106 -28.43 3.47 -6.35
C VAL A 106 -29.75 3.88 -6.99
N SER A 107 -30.81 3.13 -6.69
CA SER A 107 -32.16 3.44 -7.18
C SER A 107 -32.74 4.66 -6.44
N PRO A 108 -33.70 5.40 -7.03
CA PRO A 108 -34.34 6.54 -6.38
C PRO A 108 -35.01 6.18 -5.04
N LYS A 109 -35.49 4.93 -4.89
CA LYS A 109 -36.09 4.45 -3.62
C LYS A 109 -35.03 4.28 -2.54
N MET A 110 -33.90 3.66 -2.87
CA MET A 110 -32.77 3.50 -1.94
C MET A 110 -32.20 4.86 -1.53
N LEU A 111 -32.14 5.81 -2.47
CA LEU A 111 -31.69 7.16 -2.18
C LEU A 111 -32.60 7.87 -1.17
N ARG A 112 -33.94 7.78 -1.33
CA ARG A 112 -34.89 8.35 -0.37
C ARG A 112 -34.71 7.75 1.02
N GLN A 113 -34.55 6.43 1.10
CA GLN A 113 -34.30 5.76 2.36
C GLN A 113 -32.98 6.21 3.00
N LEU A 114 -31.91 6.36 2.22
CA LEU A 114 -30.63 6.89 2.72
C LEU A 114 -30.76 8.34 3.20
N ALA A 115 -31.55 9.16 2.52
CA ALA A 115 -31.78 10.54 2.90
C ALA A 115 -32.56 10.63 4.23
N ASP A 116 -33.55 9.77 4.42
CA ASP A 116 -34.27 9.60 5.69
C ASP A 116 -33.32 9.13 6.80
N ASP A 117 -32.53 8.07 6.55
CA ASP A 117 -31.69 7.43 7.55
C ASP A 117 -30.47 8.27 7.98
N LEU A 118 -29.91 9.09 7.08
CA LEU A 118 -28.69 9.87 7.31
C LEU A 118 -28.96 11.33 7.69
N VAL A 119 -29.96 11.96 7.07
CA VAL A 119 -30.25 13.39 7.23
C VAL A 119 -31.60 13.60 7.95
N GLY A 120 -32.52 12.64 7.88
CA GLY A 120 -33.85 12.78 8.48
C GLY A 120 -34.77 13.69 7.68
N ILE A 121 -34.72 13.60 6.34
CA ILE A 121 -35.58 14.41 5.47
C ILE A 121 -37.05 14.03 5.69
N ASP A 122 -37.86 14.98 6.15
CA ASP A 122 -39.30 14.78 6.37
C ASP A 122 -40.06 14.76 5.03
N PHE A 123 -40.61 13.59 4.67
CA PHE A 123 -41.41 13.42 3.46
C PHE A 123 -42.87 13.88 3.61
N ASN A 124 -43.24 14.50 4.74
CA ASN A 124 -44.55 15.15 4.93
C ASN A 124 -44.58 16.62 4.47
N MET A 125 -43.42 17.17 4.06
CA MET A 125 -43.30 18.54 3.55
C MET A 125 -43.95 18.72 2.17
N SER A 126 -44.00 19.97 1.68
CA SER A 126 -44.50 20.22 0.32
C SER A 126 -43.62 19.54 -0.74
N ASN A 127 -44.19 19.18 -1.88
CA ASN A 127 -43.44 18.50 -2.95
C ASN A 127 -42.24 19.33 -3.44
N GLU A 128 -42.36 20.66 -3.46
CA GLU A 128 -41.28 21.56 -3.87
C GLU A 128 -40.11 21.52 -2.87
N GLU A 129 -40.39 21.54 -1.57
CA GLU A 129 -39.39 21.42 -0.51
C GLU A 129 -38.71 20.05 -0.53
N ILE A 130 -39.48 18.96 -0.66
CA ILE A 130 -38.92 17.60 -0.74
C ILE A 130 -37.96 17.46 -1.92
N ILE A 131 -38.33 18.01 -3.10
CA ILE A 131 -37.46 17.94 -4.28
C ILE A 131 -36.17 18.73 -4.05
N SER A 132 -36.25 19.93 -3.46
CA SER A 132 -35.09 20.77 -3.14
C SER A 132 -34.13 20.10 -2.15
N GLU A 133 -34.67 19.54 -1.07
CA GLU A 133 -33.89 18.82 -0.04
C GLU A 133 -33.23 17.57 -0.62
N LEU A 134 -33.97 16.78 -1.41
CA LEU A 134 -33.44 15.58 -2.05
C LEU A 134 -32.36 15.91 -3.10
N GLN A 135 -32.52 17.00 -3.85
CA GLN A 135 -31.52 17.47 -4.79
C GLN A 135 -30.23 17.89 -4.07
N THR A 136 -30.36 18.61 -2.95
CA THR A 136 -29.23 19.03 -2.12
C THR A 136 -28.49 17.81 -1.56
N PHE A 137 -29.22 16.84 -1.00
CA PHE A 137 -28.67 15.57 -0.54
C PHE A 137 -27.94 14.81 -1.65
N MET A 138 -28.50 14.77 -2.86
CA MET A 138 -27.88 14.12 -4.02
C MET A 138 -26.54 14.74 -4.41
N ILE A 139 -26.45 16.07 -4.41
CA ILE A 139 -25.21 16.77 -4.73
C ILE A 139 -24.12 16.42 -3.71
N PHE A 140 -24.45 16.48 -2.41
CA PHE A 140 -23.52 16.10 -1.36
C PHE A 140 -23.13 14.62 -1.43
N PHE A 141 -24.08 13.73 -1.71
CA PHE A 141 -23.84 12.31 -1.89
C PHE A 141 -22.88 12.03 -3.05
N LEU A 142 -23.06 12.69 -4.19
CA LEU A 142 -22.17 12.57 -5.35
C LEU A 142 -20.74 13.08 -5.06
N ILE A 143 -20.63 14.24 -4.38
CA ILE A 143 -19.34 14.78 -3.95
C ILE A 143 -18.65 13.81 -2.99
N PHE A 144 -19.39 13.24 -2.04
CA PHE A 144 -18.88 12.26 -1.09
C PHE A 144 -18.40 10.98 -1.79
N LEU A 145 -19.18 10.45 -2.72
CA LEU A 145 -18.79 9.27 -3.52
C LEU A 145 -17.52 9.55 -4.33
N THR A 146 -17.44 10.70 -4.99
CA THR A 146 -16.28 11.09 -5.81
C THR A 146 -15.03 11.29 -4.94
N THR A 147 -15.18 11.96 -3.79
CA THR A 147 -14.07 12.18 -2.85
C THR A 147 -13.58 10.85 -2.28
N SER A 148 -14.51 9.97 -1.90
CA SER A 148 -14.21 8.62 -1.43
C SER A 148 -13.47 7.82 -2.51
N LEU A 149 -13.88 7.92 -3.79
CA LEU A 149 -13.22 7.28 -4.91
C LEU A 149 -11.76 7.74 -5.06
N LEU A 150 -11.54 9.06 -5.05
CA LEU A 150 -10.19 9.64 -5.16
C LEU A 150 -9.31 9.24 -3.97
N LEU A 151 -9.88 9.19 -2.76
CA LEU A 151 -9.17 8.74 -1.57
C LEU A 151 -8.74 7.27 -1.68
N GLN A 152 -9.61 6.39 -2.17
CA GLN A 152 -9.27 4.97 -2.37
C GLN A 152 -8.19 4.78 -3.45
N LEU A 153 -8.21 5.57 -4.52
CA LEU A 153 -7.15 5.57 -5.53
C LEU A 153 -5.83 6.07 -4.95
N TRP A 154 -5.87 7.10 -4.11
CA TRP A 154 -4.68 7.61 -3.44
C TRP A 154 -4.06 6.59 -2.47
N PHE A 155 -4.90 5.86 -1.71
CA PHE A 155 -4.43 4.75 -0.86
C PHE A 155 -3.78 3.64 -1.69
N LEU A 156 -4.41 3.25 -2.80
CA LEU A 156 -3.89 2.22 -3.70
C LEU A 156 -2.54 2.63 -4.30
N ASP A 157 -2.43 3.85 -4.84
CA ASP A 157 -1.18 4.39 -5.40
C ASP A 157 -0.06 4.44 -4.35
N THR A 158 -0.37 4.95 -3.15
CA THR A 158 0.61 5.05 -2.05
C THR A 158 1.16 3.66 -1.66
N VAL A 159 0.27 2.68 -1.48
CA VAL A 159 0.69 1.32 -1.07
C VAL A 159 1.37 0.58 -2.23
N TYR A 160 0.91 0.78 -3.47
CA TYR A 160 1.53 0.21 -4.66
C TYR A 160 2.95 0.72 -4.85
N ARG A 161 3.15 2.04 -4.81
CA ARG A 161 4.49 2.63 -4.90
C ARG A 161 5.37 2.17 -3.74
N PHE A 162 4.82 2.06 -2.53
CA PHE A 162 5.59 1.56 -1.38
C PHE A 162 6.09 0.13 -1.62
N ARG A 163 5.27 -0.73 -2.25
CA ARG A 163 5.68 -2.06 -2.68
C ARG A 163 6.81 -2.02 -3.71
N GLU A 164 6.77 -1.07 -4.65
CA GLU A 164 7.82 -0.87 -5.65
C GLU A 164 9.12 -0.38 -5.01
N PHE A 165 9.06 0.58 -4.07
CA PHE A 165 10.19 0.98 -3.25
C PHE A 165 10.87 -0.20 -2.54
N LEU A 166 10.08 -1.10 -1.93
CA LEU A 166 10.63 -2.31 -1.31
C LEU A 166 11.30 -3.24 -2.33
N LYS A 167 10.70 -3.39 -3.52
CA LYS A 167 11.27 -4.20 -4.60
C LYS A 167 12.62 -3.64 -5.07
N ASP A 168 12.71 -2.34 -5.30
CA ASP A 168 13.95 -1.69 -5.74
C ASP A 168 15.06 -1.85 -4.70
N ARG A 169 14.71 -1.65 -3.43
CA ARG A 169 15.64 -1.85 -2.32
C ARG A 169 16.14 -3.30 -2.25
N GLU A 170 15.25 -4.27 -2.33
CA GLU A 170 15.60 -5.70 -2.31
C GLU A 170 16.53 -6.06 -3.49
N ASN A 171 16.23 -5.55 -4.69
CA ASN A 171 17.06 -5.78 -5.87
C ASN A 171 18.47 -5.17 -5.73
N SER A 172 18.59 -4.02 -5.05
CA SER A 172 19.89 -3.39 -4.81
C SER A 172 20.81 -4.24 -3.92
N PHE A 173 20.25 -4.97 -2.95
CA PHE A 173 21.03 -5.89 -2.12
C PHE A 173 21.47 -7.14 -2.89
N THR A 174 20.61 -7.68 -3.76
CA THR A 174 20.97 -8.87 -4.55
C THR A 174 22.13 -8.61 -5.50
N PHE A 175 22.21 -7.42 -6.11
CA PHE A 175 23.30 -7.06 -7.00
C PHE A 175 24.63 -6.90 -6.26
N ASN A 176 24.61 -6.31 -5.05
CA ASN A 176 25.81 -6.15 -4.23
C ASN A 176 26.39 -7.51 -3.79
N LEU A 177 25.55 -8.51 -3.53
CA LEU A 177 26.02 -9.85 -3.19
C LEU A 177 26.66 -10.57 -4.38
N GLU A 178 26.03 -10.50 -5.56
CA GLU A 178 26.58 -11.10 -6.78
C GLU A 178 27.96 -10.51 -7.13
N GLY A 179 28.11 -9.19 -6.99
CA GLY A 179 29.41 -8.53 -7.18
C GLY A 179 30.50 -9.04 -6.22
N ILE A 180 30.16 -9.29 -4.96
CA ILE A 180 31.09 -9.83 -3.94
C ILE A 180 31.46 -11.28 -4.24
N PHE A 181 30.50 -12.12 -4.65
CA PHE A 181 30.79 -13.53 -4.99
C PHE A 181 31.64 -13.65 -6.26
N GLN A 182 31.41 -12.77 -7.25
CA GLN A 182 32.23 -12.72 -8.46
C GLN A 182 33.66 -12.21 -8.18
N THR A 183 33.82 -11.20 -7.32
CA THR A 183 35.17 -10.73 -6.93
C THR A 183 35.92 -11.80 -6.15
N ASN A 184 35.29 -12.45 -5.17
CA ASN A 184 35.96 -13.50 -4.40
C ASN A 184 36.37 -14.69 -5.28
N SER A 185 35.49 -15.16 -6.17
CA SER A 185 35.82 -16.25 -7.10
C SER A 185 36.95 -15.89 -8.06
N SER A 186 37.03 -14.64 -8.52
CA SER A 186 38.17 -14.16 -9.32
C SER A 186 39.49 -14.11 -8.55
N VAL A 187 39.47 -13.80 -7.25
CA VAL A 187 40.67 -13.80 -6.40
C VAL A 187 41.20 -15.23 -6.23
N TYR A 188 40.32 -16.21 -6.04
CA TYR A 188 40.74 -17.62 -5.96
C TYR A 188 41.25 -18.16 -7.30
N SER A 189 40.64 -17.81 -8.44
CA SER A 189 41.16 -18.23 -9.75
C SER A 189 42.53 -17.61 -10.04
N THR A 190 42.78 -16.38 -9.60
CA THR A 190 44.08 -15.72 -9.78
C THR A 190 45.14 -16.32 -8.84
N ALA A 191 44.75 -16.75 -7.65
CA ALA A 191 45.65 -17.40 -6.69
C ALA A 191 46.06 -18.81 -7.15
N GLU A 192 45.16 -19.58 -7.77
CA GLU A 192 45.51 -20.89 -8.34
C GLU A 192 46.44 -20.76 -9.56
N GLU A 193 46.26 -19.75 -10.43
CA GLU A 193 47.18 -19.52 -11.55
C GLU A 193 48.60 -19.12 -11.10
N LEU A 194 48.76 -18.54 -9.90
CA LEU A 194 50.08 -18.22 -9.31
C LEU A 194 50.73 -19.40 -8.56
N GLY A 195 50.09 -20.57 -8.49
CA GLY A 195 50.62 -21.77 -7.80
C GLY A 195 51.82 -22.44 -8.46
N CYS A 196 52.28 -21.98 -9.63
CA CYS A 196 53.45 -22.53 -10.33
C CYS A 196 54.67 -21.60 -10.29
N VAL A 197 55.21 -21.34 -9.10
CA VAL A 197 56.62 -20.90 -8.97
C VAL A 197 57.30 -21.70 -7.85
N PRO A 198 57.90 -22.87 -8.17
CA PRO A 198 58.84 -23.51 -7.27
C PRO A 198 60.21 -22.87 -7.51
N ASP A 199 60.67 -22.02 -6.61
CA ASP A 199 62.10 -21.79 -6.40
C ASP A 199 62.32 -21.27 -4.98
N SER A 200 62.57 -22.20 -4.05
CA SER A 200 63.08 -21.83 -2.73
C SER A 200 64.49 -21.25 -2.91
N PRO A 201 64.79 -20.03 -2.46
CA PRO A 201 66.14 -19.49 -2.56
C PRO A 201 67.07 -20.27 -1.61
N ASN A 202 68.09 -20.91 -2.18
CA ASN A 202 69.12 -21.64 -1.45
C ASN A 202 70.08 -20.63 -0.78
N TYR A 203 69.76 -20.18 0.43
CA TYR A 203 70.62 -19.31 1.23
C TYR A 203 71.75 -20.12 1.90
N ASN A 204 72.73 -20.58 1.13
CA ASN A 204 73.91 -21.26 1.68
C ASN A 204 75.19 -20.94 0.90
N THR A 205 75.51 -19.66 0.68
CA THR A 205 76.87 -19.25 0.26
C THR A 205 77.21 -17.84 0.73
N LEU A 206 77.55 -17.67 2.01
CA LEU A 206 78.41 -16.58 2.45
C LEU A 206 79.44 -17.19 3.41
N LYS A 207 80.60 -17.53 2.83
CA LYS A 207 81.85 -17.75 3.56
C LYS A 207 82.40 -16.42 4.05
#